data_AF-A0A507EJZ3-F1
#
_entry.id   AF-A0A507EJZ3-F1
#
_cell.length_a   1.000
_cell.length_b   1.000
_cell.length_c   1.000
_cell.angle_alpha   90.00
_cell.angle_beta   90.00
_cell.angle_gamma   90.00
#
_symmetry.space_group_name_H-M   'P 1'
#
loop_
_entity.id
_entity.type
_entity.pdbx_description
1 polymer ?
#
loop_
_entity_poly.entity_id
_entity_poly.type
_entity_poly.pdbx_seq_one_letter_code
_entity_poly.pdbx_strand_id
1 'polypeptide(L)'
;MSDSVQPVTSLFHCNPRELSTANEQSIYTLSLLERHPHTIQTFIPMGLSPLDTQTRFLVMVAPYQFNEDRPYWIKVRAFVATGNQGVTYGVGVWHAPMDECTECEVRDGVDKDVQVFVPPSVVGKL
;
A
#
# COMPACT_ATOMS: atom_id res chain seq x y z
N MET A 1 10.16 16.55 25.85
CA MET A 1 8.71 16.66 25.64
C MET A 1 8.32 15.40 24.92
N SER A 2 7.37 14.59 25.42
CA SER A 2 6.93 13.40 24.69
C SER A 2 6.00 13.86 23.58
N ASP A 3 6.41 13.70 22.33
CA ASP A 3 5.51 13.91 21.19
C ASP A 3 4.36 12.90 21.32
N SER A 4 3.15 13.38 21.66
CA SER A 4 1.99 12.51 21.78
C SER A 4 1.50 12.16 20.37
N VAL A 5 1.51 10.88 20.01
CA VAL A 5 0.88 10.40 18.78
C VAL A 5 -0.64 10.50 18.93
N GLN A 6 -1.32 11.12 17.97
CA GLN A 6 -2.77 11.29 17.96
C GLN A 6 -3.36 10.56 16.75
N PRO A 7 -4.47 9.81 16.91
CA PRO A 7 -5.15 9.22 15.77
C PRO A 7 -5.75 10.32 14.90
N VAL A 8 -5.58 10.21 13.59
CA VAL A 8 -6.14 11.13 12.60
C VAL A 8 -7.05 10.36 11.65
N THR A 9 -8.02 11.06 11.07
CA THR A 9 -8.90 10.50 10.04
C THR A 9 -8.82 11.39 8.81
N SER A 10 -8.49 10.79 7.67
CA SER A 10 -8.38 11.45 6.38
C SER A 10 -9.27 10.75 5.36
N LEU A 11 -9.70 11.48 4.32
CA LEU A 11 -10.43 10.94 3.19
C LEU A 11 -9.51 10.93 1.96
N PHE A 12 -9.36 9.77 1.33
CA PHE A 12 -8.60 9.60 0.10
C PHE A 12 -9.54 9.34 -1.06
N HIS A 13 -9.27 9.96 -2.21
CA HIS A 13 -9.94 9.68 -3.47
C HIS A 13 -8.97 8.98 -4.41
N CYS A 14 -9.01 7.66 -4.43
CA CYS A 14 -8.08 6.84 -5.23
C CYS A 14 -8.74 6.47 -6.57
N ASN A 15 -8.12 6.87 -7.67
CA ASN A 15 -8.56 6.45 -9.00
C ASN A 15 -8.18 4.99 -9.28
N PRO A 16 -9.04 4.18 -9.91
CA PRO A 16 -8.68 2.82 -10.32
C PRO A 16 -7.47 2.81 -11.25
N ARG A 17 -6.52 1.90 -11.01
CA ARG A 17 -5.36 1.73 -11.88
C ARG A 17 -5.69 0.78 -13.03
N GLU A 18 -5.36 1.20 -14.23
CA GLU A 18 -5.45 0.35 -15.43
C GLU A 18 -4.53 -0.88 -15.29
N LEU A 19 -5.07 -2.04 -15.62
CA LEU A 19 -4.32 -3.29 -15.62
C LEU A 19 -3.78 -3.54 -17.03
N SER A 20 -2.52 -3.93 -17.11
CA SER A 20 -1.95 -4.42 -18.36
C SER A 20 -2.48 -5.82 -18.66
N THR A 21 -2.46 -6.25 -19.93
CA THR A 21 -2.91 -7.59 -20.32
C THR A 21 -1.76 -8.35 -20.96
N ALA A 22 -1.49 -9.57 -20.49
CA ALA A 22 -0.65 -10.52 -21.20
C ALA A 22 -1.24 -11.92 -21.12
N ASN A 23 -1.25 -12.64 -22.25
CA ASN A 23 -1.81 -13.99 -22.35
C ASN A 23 -3.23 -14.11 -21.75
N GLU A 24 -4.10 -13.15 -22.07
CA GLU A 24 -5.49 -13.07 -21.57
C GLU A 24 -5.64 -12.88 -20.04
N GLN A 25 -4.54 -12.57 -19.35
CA GLN A 25 -4.54 -12.30 -17.91
C GLN A 25 -4.31 -10.80 -17.65
N SER A 26 -5.09 -10.25 -16.71
CA SER A 26 -4.86 -8.91 -16.18
C SER A 26 -3.66 -8.92 -15.23
N ILE A 27 -2.72 -8.01 -15.46
CA ILE A 27 -1.45 -7.89 -14.76
C ILE A 27 -1.35 -6.52 -14.12
N TYR A 28 -1.17 -6.53 -12.80
CA TYR A 28 -0.77 -5.37 -12.02
C TYR A 28 0.74 -5.42 -11.74
N THR A 29 1.46 -4.36 -12.08
CA THR A 29 2.90 -4.23 -11.78
C THR A 29 3.08 -3.50 -10.46
N LEU A 30 3.56 -4.21 -9.44
CA LEU A 30 3.95 -3.63 -8.16
C LEU A 30 5.34 -2.97 -8.30
N SER A 31 5.40 -1.65 -8.13
CA SER A 31 6.62 -0.85 -8.31
C SER A 31 7.27 -0.41 -7.00
N LEU A 32 6.55 -0.38 -5.89
CA LEU A 32 7.06 0.04 -4.58
C LEU A 32 6.24 -0.57 -3.45
N LEU A 33 6.80 -0.57 -2.25
CA LEU A 33 6.09 -0.84 -1.00
C LEU A 33 6.45 0.24 0.02
N GLU A 34 5.53 0.56 0.91
CA GLU A 34 5.75 1.46 2.04
C GLU A 34 5.42 0.77 3.37
N ARG A 35 5.90 1.35 4.47
CA ARG A 35 5.53 0.93 5.83
C ARG A 35 5.52 2.12 6.79
N HIS A 36 4.84 1.91 7.91
CA HIS A 36 4.82 2.82 9.04
C HIS A 36 5.44 2.19 10.29
N PRO A 37 6.71 2.47 10.64
CA PRO A 37 7.39 1.79 11.75
C PRO A 37 6.82 2.06 13.15
N HIS A 38 5.99 3.08 13.32
CA HIS A 38 5.48 3.56 14.61
C HIS A 38 3.95 3.62 14.69
N THR A 39 3.22 3.55 13.57
CA THR A 39 1.75 3.60 13.57
C THR A 39 1.11 2.45 12.78
N ILE A 40 -0.19 2.27 13.03
CA ILE A 40 -1.06 1.44 12.20
C ILE A 40 -1.81 2.33 11.21
N GLN A 41 -2.24 1.75 10.09
CA GLN A 41 -3.02 2.47 9.10
C GLN A 41 -4.23 1.65 8.69
N THR A 42 -5.41 2.26 8.71
CA THR A 42 -6.68 1.59 8.41
C THR A 42 -7.35 2.27 7.22
N PHE A 43 -7.70 1.47 6.20
CA PHE A 43 -8.51 1.90 5.07
C PHE A 43 -9.88 1.24 5.12
N ILE A 44 -10.92 2.06 5.00
CA ILE A 44 -12.32 1.63 4.95
C ILE A 44 -12.92 2.22 3.68
N PRO A 45 -13.39 1.40 2.73
CA PRO A 45 -14.09 1.90 1.55
C PRO A 45 -15.33 2.72 1.95
N MET A 46 -15.54 3.86 1.30
CA MET A 46 -16.67 4.75 1.54
C MET A 46 -17.37 5.11 0.23
N GLY A 47 -18.64 5.53 0.32
CA GLY A 47 -19.41 6.01 -0.84
C GLY A 47 -19.96 4.92 -1.77
N LEU A 48 -19.92 3.65 -1.35
CA LEU A 48 -20.44 2.52 -2.13
C LEU A 48 -21.94 2.28 -1.85
N SER A 49 -22.67 1.80 -2.85
CA SER A 49 -24.05 1.36 -2.68
C SER A 49 -24.12 0.13 -1.76
N PRO A 50 -25.13 0.00 -0.88
CA PRO A 50 -25.34 -1.21 -0.09
C PRO A 50 -25.51 -2.49 -0.93
N LEU A 51 -25.87 -2.34 -2.20
CA LEU A 51 -26.05 -3.44 -3.16
C LEU A 51 -24.83 -3.66 -4.06
N ASP A 52 -23.76 -2.89 -3.87
CA ASP A 52 -22.54 -3.02 -4.66
C ASP A 52 -21.83 -4.35 -4.33
N THR A 53 -21.74 -5.20 -5.34
CA THR A 53 -21.04 -6.49 -5.28
C THR A 53 -19.84 -6.53 -6.22
N GLN A 54 -19.51 -5.44 -6.89
CA GLN A 54 -18.49 -5.39 -7.95
C GLN A 54 -17.22 -4.68 -7.51
N THR A 55 -17.32 -3.69 -6.60
CA THR A 55 -16.13 -2.99 -6.12
C THR A 55 -15.15 -3.95 -5.45
N ARG A 56 -13.92 -3.94 -5.95
CA ARG A 56 -12.78 -4.69 -5.43
C ARG A 56 -11.58 -3.76 -5.34
N PHE A 57 -10.70 -4.03 -4.39
CA PHE A 57 -9.40 -3.38 -4.31
C PHE A 57 -8.32 -4.39 -3.94
N LEU A 58 -7.10 -4.13 -4.40
CA LEU A 58 -5.95 -5.00 -4.17
C LEU A 58 -5.22 -4.58 -2.91
N VAL A 59 -4.96 -5.56 -2.05
CA VAL A 59 -4.18 -5.42 -0.83
C VAL A 59 -2.91 -6.24 -1.02
N MET A 60 -1.78 -5.56 -1.17
CA MET A 60 -0.48 -6.22 -1.33
C MET A 60 0.38 -5.95 -0.11
N VAL A 61 0.94 -7.02 0.47
CA VAL A 61 1.79 -6.95 1.67
C VAL A 61 3.04 -7.78 1.49
N ALA A 62 4.12 -7.40 2.17
CA ALA A 62 5.34 -8.18 2.25
C ALA A 62 5.78 -8.37 3.70
N PRO A 63 6.33 -9.54 4.06
CA PRO A 63 6.96 -9.70 5.36
C PRO A 63 8.27 -8.91 5.42
N TYR A 64 8.67 -8.53 6.62
CA TYR A 64 9.91 -7.82 6.88
C TYR A 64 11.14 -8.73 6.68
N GLN A 65 12.18 -8.22 6.02
CA GLN A 65 13.47 -8.89 5.87
C GLN A 65 14.50 -8.31 6.86
N PHE A 66 14.68 -8.98 8.00
CA PHE A 66 15.45 -8.44 9.14
C PHE A 66 16.89 -8.03 8.80
N ASN A 67 17.60 -8.81 7.98
CA ASN A 67 19.02 -8.55 7.71
C ASN A 67 19.26 -7.37 6.76
N GLU A 68 18.22 -6.87 6.08
CA GLU A 68 18.36 -5.89 5.01
C GLU A 68 17.45 -4.67 5.19
N ASP A 69 16.73 -4.59 6.31
CA ASP A 69 15.78 -3.51 6.65
C ASP A 69 14.83 -3.12 5.50
N ARG A 70 14.28 -4.13 4.81
CA ARG A 70 13.49 -3.95 3.58
C ARG A 70 12.34 -4.96 3.49
N PRO A 71 11.37 -4.80 2.57
CA PRO A 71 10.38 -5.85 2.34
C PRO A 71 11.04 -7.08 1.73
N TYR A 72 10.63 -8.26 2.19
CA TYR A 72 11.04 -9.50 1.54
C TYR A 72 10.24 -9.69 0.24
N TRP A 73 10.76 -9.10 -0.84
CA TRP A 73 10.09 -8.99 -2.14
C TRP A 73 9.57 -10.32 -2.71
N ILE A 74 10.33 -11.40 -2.53
CA ILE A 74 9.97 -12.75 -3.01
C ILE A 74 8.75 -13.33 -2.27
N LYS A 75 8.42 -12.81 -1.09
CA LYS A 75 7.31 -13.26 -0.25
C LYS A 75 6.13 -12.30 -0.24
N VAL A 76 6.03 -11.41 -1.22
CA VAL A 76 4.85 -10.56 -1.42
C VAL A 76 3.60 -11.43 -1.55
N ARG A 77 2.52 -11.01 -0.92
CA ARG A 77 1.19 -11.62 -1.03
C ARG A 77 0.21 -10.55 -1.46
N ALA A 78 -0.68 -10.92 -2.38
CA ALA A 78 -1.80 -10.09 -2.80
C ALA A 78 -3.11 -10.73 -2.34
N PHE A 79 -4.02 -9.89 -1.87
CA PHE A 79 -5.38 -10.24 -1.50
C PHE A 79 -6.34 -9.33 -2.25
N VAL A 80 -7.49 -9.86 -2.63
CA VAL A 80 -8.58 -9.08 -3.21
C VAL A 80 -9.59 -8.83 -2.10
N ALA A 81 -9.75 -7.57 -1.71
CA ALA A 81 -10.76 -7.16 -0.75
C ALA A 81 -12.02 -6.65 -1.46
N THR A 82 -13.18 -6.86 -0.85
CA THR A 82 -14.48 -6.39 -1.34
C THR A 82 -14.83 -5.03 -0.75
N GLY A 83 -15.74 -4.27 -1.39
CA GLY A 83 -16.16 -2.94 -0.93
C GLY A 83 -16.76 -2.86 0.48
N ASN A 84 -17.09 -3.99 1.12
CA ASN A 84 -17.56 -4.08 2.50
C ASN A 84 -16.49 -4.57 3.50
N GLN A 85 -15.22 -4.62 3.09
CA GLN A 85 -14.10 -5.03 3.94
C GLN A 85 -13.17 -3.83 4.19
N GLY A 86 -12.91 -3.54 5.47
CA GLY A 86 -11.83 -2.65 5.87
C GLY A 86 -10.52 -3.42 6.03
N VAL A 87 -9.39 -2.74 5.81
CA VAL A 87 -8.05 -3.32 5.92
C VAL A 87 -7.24 -2.48 6.89
N THR A 88 -6.58 -3.13 7.85
CA THR A 88 -5.64 -2.47 8.77
C THR A 88 -4.27 -3.08 8.62
N TYR A 89 -3.30 -2.25 8.25
CA TYR A 89 -1.89 -2.62 8.27
C TYR A 89 -1.34 -2.40 9.67
N GLY A 90 -0.74 -3.45 10.23
CA GLY A 90 -0.06 -3.38 11.52
C GLY A 90 1.23 -2.55 11.44
N VAL A 91 1.75 -2.17 12.61
CA VAL A 91 3.01 -1.43 12.73
C VAL A 91 4.13 -2.14 11.98
N GLY A 92 4.82 -1.40 11.12
CA GLY A 92 5.98 -1.84 10.35
C GLY A 92 5.69 -2.82 9.21
N VAL A 93 4.41 -3.13 8.94
CA VAL A 93 4.02 -3.99 7.82
C VAL A 93 4.27 -3.27 6.50
N TRP A 94 5.05 -3.89 5.62
CA TRP A 94 5.20 -3.42 4.26
C TRP A 94 3.95 -3.70 3.45
N HIS A 95 3.42 -2.68 2.79
CA HIS A 95 2.23 -2.76 1.96
C HIS A 95 2.32 -1.85 0.74
N ALA A 96 1.51 -2.12 -0.28
CA ALA A 96 1.39 -1.22 -1.42
C ALA A 96 0.55 0.01 -1.02
N PRO A 97 0.88 1.20 -1.53
CA PRO A 97 0.07 2.39 -1.28
C PRO A 97 -1.30 2.23 -1.93
N MET A 98 -2.33 2.81 -1.32
CA MET A 98 -3.71 2.78 -1.84
C MET A 98 -3.93 3.77 -2.98
N ASP A 99 -3.10 4.82 -3.05
CA ASP A 99 -3.04 5.78 -4.15
C ASP A 99 -1.67 5.65 -4.84
N GLU A 100 -1.56 6.14 -6.08
CA GLU A 100 -0.24 6.34 -6.67
C GLU A 100 0.48 7.36 -5.79
N CYS A 101 1.45 6.90 -4.99
CA CYS A 101 2.35 7.75 -4.21
C CYS A 101 3.27 8.53 -5.18
N THR A 102 2.69 9.40 -6.01
CA THR A 102 3.40 10.47 -6.72
C THR A 102 3.65 11.62 -5.75
N GLU A 103 2.73 11.81 -4.81
CA GLU A 103 2.89 12.63 -3.62
C GLU A 103 2.48 11.77 -2.43
N CYS A 104 3.37 10.87 -1.99
CA CYS A 104 3.37 10.63 -0.55
C CYS A 104 3.44 12.02 0.07
N GLU A 105 2.52 12.37 0.97
CA GLU A 105 2.61 13.59 1.75
C GLU A 105 3.96 13.55 2.50
N VAL A 106 5.04 13.94 1.83
CA VAL A 106 6.22 14.49 2.45
C VAL A 106 5.69 15.81 2.98
N ARG A 107 4.97 15.75 4.11
CA ARG A 107 4.72 16.90 4.99
C ARG A 107 6.10 17.38 5.39
N ASP A 108 6.69 18.20 4.53
CA ASP A 108 7.94 18.94 4.69
C ASP A 108 9.13 18.13 5.27
N GLY A 109 9.24 16.84 4.97
CA GLY A 109 10.31 15.99 5.52
C GLY A 109 10.26 15.80 7.06
N VAL A 110 9.10 16.06 7.68
CA VAL A 110 8.87 15.97 9.13
C VAL A 110 8.27 14.62 9.53
N ASP A 111 7.61 13.92 8.60
CA ASP A 111 7.04 12.62 8.86
C ASP A 111 8.12 11.52 8.89
N LYS A 112 8.54 11.15 10.10
CA LYS A 112 9.51 10.08 10.35
C LYS A 112 8.88 8.68 10.30
N ASP A 113 7.57 8.60 10.10
CA ASP A 113 6.81 7.37 10.19
C ASP A 113 6.42 6.80 8.83
N VAL A 114 6.98 7.29 7.72
CA VAL A 114 6.81 6.67 6.40
C VAL A 114 8.16 6.25 5.87
N GLN A 115 8.26 4.99 5.48
CA GLN A 115 9.44 4.46 4.79
C GLN A 115 9.01 3.78 3.49
N VAL A 116 9.65 4.17 2.39
CA VAL A 116 9.36 3.66 1.05
C VAL A 116 10.52 2.81 0.55
N PHE A 117 10.20 1.67 -0.05
CA PHE A 117 11.13 0.80 -0.74
C PHE A 117 10.73 0.64 -2.20
N VAL A 118 11.64 1.03 -3.10
CA VAL A 118 11.55 0.79 -4.53
C VAL A 118 12.59 -0.29 -4.87
N PRO A 119 12.20 -1.48 -5.37
CA PRO A 119 13.16 -2.47 -5.81
C PRO A 119 14.01 -1.89 -6.97
N PRO A 120 15.30 -2.23 -7.06
CA PRO A 120 16.12 -1.84 -8.20
C PRO A 120 15.43 -2.27 -9.50
N SER A 121 15.30 -1.36 -10.46
CA SER A 121 14.82 -1.73 -11.79
C SER A 121 15.75 -2.82 -12.34
N VAL A 122 15.19 -3.97 -12.71
CA VAL A 122 15.94 -5.00 -13.43
C VAL A 122 16.21 -4.46 -14.84
N VAL A 123 17.23 -3.62 -15.00
CA VAL A 123 17.80 -3.30 -16.32
C VAL A 123 18.68 -4.48 -16.72
N GLY A 124 18.06 -5.64 -16.93
CA GLY A 124 18.71 -6.77 -17.56
C GLY A 124 18.60 -6.58 -19.07
N LYS A 125 19.70 -6.19 -19.72
CA LYS A 125 19.84 -6.41 -21.17
C LYS A 125 19.68 -7.91 -21.42
N LEU A 126 18.72 -8.27 -22.26
CA LEU A 126 18.76 -9.55 -23.00
C LEU A 126 19.94 -9.52 -23.97
#